data_AF-S6EUN7-F1
#
_entry.id   AF-S6EUN7-F1
#
_cell.length_a   1.000
_cell.length_b   1.000
_cell.length_c   1.000
_cell.angle_alpha   90.00
_cell.angle_beta   90.00
_cell.angle_gamma   90.00
#
_symmetry.space_group_name_H-M   'P 1'
#
loop_
_entity.id
_entity.type
_entity.pdbx_description
1 polymer ?
#
loop_
_entity_poly.entity_id
_entity_poly.type
_entity_poly.pdbx_seq_one_letter_code
_entity_poly.pdbx_strand_id
1 'polypeptide(L)'
;MSESQVLTHKCPNCGGPLLFEPKNQKFHCEYCGSTFTEQEVSDFEAKQEAAKVTDSPISSVSNAETTDEKEKITDSDEKRADEKH
;
A
#
# COMPACT_ATOMS: atom_id res chain seq x y z
N MET A 1 15.67 -11.14 12.81
CA MET A 1 15.59 -11.30 11.34
C MET A 1 15.50 -9.90 10.77
N SER A 2 16.35 -9.61 9.78
CA SER A 2 16.63 -8.25 9.31
C SER A 2 15.40 -7.58 8.70
N GLU A 3 15.10 -6.38 9.17
CA GLU A 3 13.96 -5.57 8.75
C GLU A 3 14.25 -4.93 7.39
N SER A 4 13.45 -5.23 6.38
CA SER A 4 13.51 -4.50 5.09
C SER A 4 12.75 -3.18 5.25
N GLN A 5 13.47 -2.14 5.67
CA GLN A 5 12.98 -0.76 5.72
C GLN A 5 12.49 -0.34 4.33
N VAL A 6 11.18 -0.23 4.13
CA VAL A 6 10.61 0.31 2.90
C VAL A 6 10.70 1.83 2.96
N LEU A 7 11.70 2.40 2.30
CA LEU A 7 11.86 3.86 2.19
C LEU A 7 10.73 4.40 1.29
N THR A 8 9.78 5.11 1.89
CA THR A 8 8.67 5.73 1.16
C THR A 8 8.96 7.21 0.97
N HIS A 9 9.27 7.61 -0.27
CA HIS A 9 9.52 9.00 -0.62
C HIS A 9 8.22 9.81 -0.69
N LYS A 10 8.26 11.08 -0.25
CA LYS A 10 7.09 11.98 -0.23
C LYS A 10 7.05 12.84 -1.50
N CYS A 11 5.87 12.95 -2.11
CA CYS A 11 5.63 13.82 -3.26
C CYS A 11 5.73 15.30 -2.86
N PRO A 12 6.52 16.14 -3.55
CA PRO A 12 6.63 17.57 -3.25
C PRO A 12 5.36 18.37 -3.58
N ASN A 13 4.48 17.84 -4.44
CA ASN A 13 3.27 18.52 -4.89
C ASN A 13 2.05 18.24 -3.99
N CYS A 14 1.90 17.00 -3.50
CA CYS A 14 0.73 16.59 -2.70
C CYS A 14 1.07 15.96 -1.35
N GLY A 15 2.34 15.69 -1.04
CA GLY A 15 2.76 15.02 0.19
C GLY A 15 2.43 13.52 0.25
N GLY A 16 1.81 12.95 -0.79
CA GLY A 16 1.49 11.53 -0.89
C GLY A 16 2.72 10.65 -1.15
N PRO A 17 2.60 9.32 -0.97
CA PRO A 17 3.69 8.39 -1.27
C PRO A 17 3.95 8.33 -2.77
N LEU A 18 5.24 8.29 -3.12
CA LEU A 18 5.70 8.08 -4.49
C LEU A 18 6.01 6.60 -4.75
N LEU A 19 5.62 6.10 -5.92
CA LEU A 19 5.92 4.75 -6.40
C LEU A 19 7.14 4.79 -7.31
N PHE A 20 8.14 3.95 -7.04
CA PHE A 20 9.33 3.85 -7.90
C PHE A 20 9.09 2.92 -9.09
N GLU A 21 9.27 3.42 -10.31
CA GLU A 21 9.25 2.65 -11.53
C GLU A 21 10.67 2.24 -11.97
N PRO A 22 11.06 0.95 -11.83
CA PRO A 22 12.40 0.50 -12.19
C PRO A 22 12.68 0.53 -13.70
N LYS A 23 11.64 0.61 -14.54
CA LYS A 23 11.77 0.67 -16.00
C LYS A 23 12.34 2.01 -16.48
N ASN A 24 12.00 3.07 -15.78
CA ASN A 24 12.32 4.44 -16.18
C ASN A 24 13.19 5.16 -15.14
N GLN A 25 13.44 4.55 -13.98
CA GLN A 25 14.12 5.17 -12.83
C GLN A 25 13.45 6.49 -12.44
N LYS A 26 12.12 6.45 -12.34
CA LYS A 26 11.28 7.61 -12.02
C LYS A 26 10.29 7.27 -10.92
N PHE A 27 9.86 8.31 -10.23
CA PHE A 27 8.86 8.23 -9.18
C PHE A 27 7.53 8.73 -9.71
N HIS A 28 6.51 7.87 -9.68
CA HIS A 28 5.15 8.19 -10.09
C HIS A 28 4.26 8.40 -8.86
N CYS A 29 3.47 9.48 -8.86
CA CYS A 29 2.48 9.72 -7.82
C CYS A 29 1.07 9.38 -8.33
N GLU A 30 0.47 8.32 -7.79
CA GLU A 30 -0.91 7.92 -8.11
C GLU A 30 -1.97 8.95 -7.64
N TYR A 31 -1.62 9.83 -6.70
CA TYR A 31 -2.56 10.79 -6.12
C TYR A 31 -2.71 12.05 -6.95
N CYS A 32 -1.61 12.60 -7.48
CA CYS A 32 -1.61 13.83 -8.26
C CYS A 32 -1.22 13.61 -9.73
N GLY A 33 -0.88 12.37 -10.12
CA GLY A 33 -0.42 12.02 -11.46
C GLY A 33 0.94 12.61 -11.83
N SER A 34 1.62 13.29 -10.90
CA SER A 34 2.92 13.89 -11.15
C SER A 34 4.01 12.83 -11.18
N THR A 35 4.99 13.00 -12.07
CA THR A 35 6.12 12.09 -12.19
C THR A 35 7.40 12.88 -11.94
N PHE A 36 8.26 12.38 -11.06
CA PHE A 36 9.49 13.03 -10.63
C PHE A 36 10.70 12.16 -10.96
N THR A 37 11.83 12.79 -11.18
CA THR A 37 13.11 12.10 -11.32
C THR A 37 13.77 11.86 -9.96
N GLU A 38 14.73 10.93 -9.90
CA GLU A 38 15.50 10.66 -8.69
C GLU A 38 16.21 11.92 -8.16
N GLN A 39 16.70 12.79 -9.06
CA GLN A 39 17.31 14.07 -8.67
C GLN A 39 16.31 14.97 -7.94
N GLU A 40 15.12 15.18 -8.50
CA GLU A 40 14.11 16.06 -7.87
C GLU A 40 13.63 15.55 -6.51
N VAL A 41 13.48 14.22 -6.37
CA VAL A 41 13.12 13.60 -5.09
C VAL A 41 14.26 13.76 -4.09
N SER A 42 15.51 13.51 -4.51
CA SER A 42 16.69 13.65 -3.65
C SER A 42 16.92 15.09 -3.19
N ASP A 43 16.74 16.08 -4.07
CA ASP A 43 16.84 17.51 -3.71
C ASP A 43 15.79 17.93 -2.68
N PHE A 44 14.59 17.36 -2.77
CA PHE A 44 13.50 17.62 -1.83
C PHE A 44 13.76 16.95 -0.48
N GLU A 45 14.23 15.70 -0.48
CA GLU A 45 14.56 14.96 0.74
C GLU A 45 15.76 15.56 1.47
N ALA A 46 16.81 15.95 0.76
CA ALA A 46 17.97 16.62 1.33
C ALA A 46 17.56 17.93 2.05
N LYS A 47 16.59 18.66 1.48
CA LYS A 47 16.00 19.85 2.14
C LYS A 47 15.16 19.48 3.36
N GLN A 48 14.48 18.35 3.36
CA GLN A 48 13.66 17.89 4.49
C GLN A 48 14.52 17.27 5.62
N GLU A 49 15.62 16.59 5.31
CA GLU A 49 16.59 16.05 6.28
C GLU A 49 17.24 17.17 7.10
N ALA A 50 17.51 18.32 6.48
CA ALA A 50 17.99 19.50 7.20
C ALA A 50 16.95 20.05 8.21
N ALA A 51 15.67 19.69 8.08
CA ALA A 51 14.57 20.23 8.89
C ALA A 51 13.85 19.21 9.80
N LYS A 52 14.01 17.89 9.60
CA LYS A 52 13.15 16.87 10.21
C LYS A 52 13.93 15.77 10.94
N VAL A 53 14.62 16.15 12.03
CA VAL A 53 14.96 15.22 13.11
C VAL A 53 13.69 15.05 13.95
N THR A 54 13.24 13.82 14.20
CA THR A 54 12.01 13.42 14.93
C THR A 54 10.75 13.22 14.07
N ASP A 55 10.66 12.10 13.37
CA ASP A 55 9.37 11.46 13.07
C ASP A 55 9.59 9.96 12.84
N SER A 56 9.48 9.22 13.93
CA SER A 56 9.51 7.75 13.98
C SER A 56 8.38 7.18 13.13
N PRO A 57 8.62 6.22 12.21
CA PRO A 57 7.57 5.71 11.34
C PRO A 57 6.60 4.80 12.11
N ILE A 58 5.52 5.37 12.63
CA ILE A 58 4.30 4.64 12.94
C ILE A 58 3.43 4.73 11.67
N SER A 59 3.58 3.77 10.78
CA SER A 59 2.70 3.64 9.62
C SER A 59 2.44 2.18 9.33
N SER A 60 1.32 1.67 9.83
CA SER A 60 0.46 0.70 9.13
C SER A 60 -0.69 0.24 10.04
N VAL A 61 -1.75 1.04 10.13
CA VAL A 61 -3.10 0.47 10.24
C VAL A 61 -3.62 0.39 8.82
N SER A 62 -3.76 -0.84 8.30
CA SER A 62 -4.83 -1.33 7.42
C SER A 62 -4.29 -2.48 6.56
N ASN A 63 -4.45 -3.72 7.04
CA ASN A 63 -4.48 -4.87 6.16
C ASN A 63 -5.96 -5.26 6.00
N ALA A 64 -6.47 -5.07 4.79
CA ALA A 64 -7.64 -5.76 4.29
C ALA A 64 -7.22 -7.20 3.94
N GLU A 65 -7.62 -8.16 4.78
CA GLU A 65 -7.85 -9.57 4.44
C GLU A 65 -9.28 -9.67 3.85
N THR A 66 -9.65 -10.51 2.91
CA THR A 66 -9.02 -11.68 2.27
C THR A 66 -9.85 -12.02 1.02
N THR A 67 -9.19 -12.50 -0.04
CA THR A 67 -9.83 -12.98 -1.28
C THR A 67 -9.68 -14.51 -1.35
N ASP A 68 -10.80 -15.16 -1.69
CA ASP A 68 -10.92 -16.49 -2.33
C ASP A 68 -10.66 -17.73 -1.47
N GLU A 69 -11.73 -18.31 -0.94
CA GLU A 69 -11.81 -19.74 -0.64
C GLU A 69 -13.02 -20.34 -1.38
N LYS A 70 -12.75 -20.90 -2.56
CA LYS A 70 -13.65 -21.82 -3.27
C LYS A 70 -13.04 -23.22 -3.24
N GLU A 71 -13.50 -24.06 -2.34
CA GLU A 71 -13.68 -25.51 -2.53
C GLU A 71 -14.58 -26.05 -1.40
N LYS A 72 -15.87 -26.26 -1.65
CA LYS A 72 -16.49 -27.54 -2.09
C LYS A 72 -16.30 -28.69 -1.08
N ILE A 73 -17.29 -28.90 -0.23
CA ILE A 73 -17.72 -30.25 0.17
C ILE A 73 -19.22 -30.25 0.41
N THR A 74 -19.89 -31.01 -0.44
CA THR A 74 -21.28 -31.43 -0.38
C THR A 74 -21.40 -32.67 0.51
N ASP A 75 -22.29 -32.66 1.49
CA ASP A 75 -23.03 -33.83 1.95
C ASP A 75 -24.30 -33.32 2.65
N SER A 76 -25.47 -33.48 2.04
CA SER A 76 -26.43 -34.57 2.32
C SER A 76 -26.97 -34.57 3.75
N ASP A 77 -28.29 -34.70 3.85
CA ASP A 77 -29.07 -34.96 5.06
C ASP A 77 -29.47 -33.73 5.90
N GLU A 78 -30.65 -33.18 5.60
CA GLU A 78 -31.67 -33.01 6.65
C GLU A 78 -33.06 -32.96 5.98
N LYS A 79 -33.81 -34.03 6.22
CA LYS A 79 -35.25 -34.12 5.94
C LYS A 79 -35.98 -33.00 6.66
N ARG A 80 -37.07 -32.49 6.05
CA ARG A 80 -38.44 -32.53 6.61
C ARG A 80 -39.34 -31.58 5.82
N ALA A 81 -40.06 -32.16 4.87
CA ALA A 81 -41.28 -31.59 4.35
C ALA A 81 -42.40 -31.86 5.35
N ASP A 82 -42.95 -30.79 5.93
CA ASP A 82 -44.30 -30.70 6.48
C ASP A 82 -44.57 -29.17 6.50
N GLU A 83 -45.54 -28.62 5.78
CA GLU A 83 -46.94 -28.81 6.11
C GLU A 83 -47.80 -28.34 4.93
N LYS A 84 -48.84 -29.13 4.64
CA LYS A 84 -49.87 -28.88 3.65
C LYS A 84 -51.20 -28.91 4.40
N HIS A 85 -51.78 -27.75 4.72
CA HIS A 85 -53.22 -27.60 4.90
C HIS A 85 -53.67 -26.16 4.64
#